data_AF-A0A089IDY4-F1
#
_entry.id   AF-A0A089IDY4-F1
#
_cell.length_a   1.000
_cell.length_b   1.000
_cell.length_c   1.000
_cell.angle_alpha   90.00
_cell.angle_beta   90.00
_cell.angle_gamma   90.00
#
_symmetry.space_group_name_H-M   'P 1'
#
loop_
_entity.id
_entity.type
_entity.pdbx_description
1 polymer ?
#
loop_
_entity_poly.entity_id
_entity_poly.type
_entity_poly.pdbx_seq_one_letter_code
_entity_poly.pdbx_strand_id
1 'polypeptide(L)'
;MINASVGTWINVDETTFAEAGITGVTTSNVSAVQDALDSDGSSPWTVSEIQAIVNAVIDGITKQAALDLINAASASGSWTNVDVTTFANAGITGVTLEDLSSYEYALETGLTPLPRTLSQIQAIVDETNQAIILAAIYDYLNPFSEGSTPNEEVFALAGITGVTASNLSEVLSALESAYQEAKNNPFGTPMSTKQDIQDVVDLVLGYYTD
;
A
#
# COMPACT_ATOMS: atom_id res chain seq x y z
N MET A 1 -7.50 40.95 2.41
CA MET A 1 -6.54 40.20 3.24
C MET A 1 -7.28 39.74 4.48
N ILE A 2 -7.31 38.44 4.78
CA ILE A 2 -7.81 37.94 6.06
C ILE A 2 -6.76 38.32 7.09
N ASN A 3 -7.02 39.37 7.86
CA ASN A 3 -6.12 39.87 8.90
C ASN A 3 -6.67 39.46 10.27
N ALA A 4 -6.74 38.16 10.50
CA ALA A 4 -7.07 37.61 11.81
C ALA A 4 -5.77 37.36 12.57
N SER A 5 -5.67 37.88 13.79
CA SER A 5 -4.64 37.48 14.74
C SER A 5 -4.90 36.05 15.20
N VAL A 6 -3.83 35.29 15.46
CA VAL A 6 -3.89 33.93 16.02
C VAL A 6 -4.88 33.87 17.19
N GLY A 7 -5.82 32.92 17.15
CA GLY A 7 -6.72 32.58 18.27
C GLY A 7 -7.99 33.43 18.43
N THR A 8 -8.42 34.22 17.43
CA THR A 8 -9.78 34.82 17.44
C THR A 8 -10.35 35.01 16.03
N TRP A 9 -10.99 33.97 15.49
CA TRP A 9 -11.74 34.01 14.23
C TRP A 9 -13.12 34.65 14.45
N ILE A 10 -13.20 35.98 14.52
CA ILE A 10 -14.49 36.68 14.65
C ILE A 10 -15.09 36.90 13.26
N ASN A 11 -16.27 36.33 13.03
CA ASN A 11 -17.01 36.43 11.75
C ASN A 11 -16.19 35.99 10.53
N VAL A 12 -15.25 35.06 10.70
CA VAL A 12 -14.54 34.44 9.58
C VAL A 12 -15.25 33.12 9.27
N ASP A 13 -15.80 33.04 8.07
CA ASP A 13 -16.52 31.87 7.56
C ASP A 13 -16.08 31.55 6.12
N GLU A 14 -16.70 30.57 5.46
CA GLU A 14 -16.39 30.22 4.08
C GLU A 14 -16.51 31.40 3.10
N THR A 15 -17.40 32.36 3.36
CA THR A 15 -17.56 33.54 2.51
C THR A 15 -16.38 34.50 2.65
N THR A 16 -15.84 34.61 3.86
CA THR A 16 -14.63 35.41 4.13
C THR A 16 -13.42 34.88 3.36
N PHE A 17 -13.26 33.55 3.30
CA PHE A 17 -12.23 32.90 2.50
C PHE A 17 -12.44 33.12 1.00
N ALA A 18 -13.67 32.95 0.51
CA ALA A 18 -14.01 33.17 -0.89
C ALA A 18 -13.74 34.62 -1.34
N GLU A 19 -14.11 35.61 -0.54
CA GLU A 19 -13.84 37.03 -0.79
C GLU A 19 -12.34 37.36 -0.81
N ALA A 20 -11.53 36.59 -0.08
CA ALA A 20 -10.07 36.69 -0.10
C ALA A 20 -9.42 35.97 -1.29
N GLY A 21 -10.21 35.34 -2.17
CA GLY A 21 -9.73 34.57 -3.32
C GLY A 21 -9.27 33.15 -2.98
N ILE A 22 -9.58 32.66 -1.78
CA ILE A 22 -9.29 31.29 -1.34
C ILE A 22 -10.45 30.38 -1.78
N THR A 23 -10.11 29.22 -2.34
CA THR A 23 -11.08 28.24 -2.83
C THR A 23 -11.00 26.95 -2.01
N GLY A 24 -12.10 26.18 -1.98
CA GLY A 24 -12.17 24.87 -1.29
C GLY A 24 -12.63 24.93 0.17
N VAL A 25 -12.75 26.13 0.77
CA VAL A 25 -13.35 26.26 2.10
C VAL A 25 -14.87 26.14 2.00
N THR A 26 -15.44 25.32 2.86
CA THR A 26 -16.87 25.05 2.97
C THR A 26 -17.28 25.06 4.44
N THR A 27 -18.59 25.03 4.70
CA THR A 27 -19.12 24.88 6.06
C THR A 27 -18.64 23.61 6.78
N SER A 28 -18.24 22.58 6.04
CA SER A 28 -17.77 21.31 6.61
C SER A 28 -16.29 21.31 7.01
N ASN A 29 -15.47 22.21 6.47
CA ASN A 29 -14.02 22.25 6.74
C ASN A 29 -13.51 23.57 7.32
N VAL A 30 -14.32 24.63 7.36
CA VAL A 30 -13.91 25.96 7.82
C VAL A 30 -13.29 25.94 9.22
N SER A 31 -13.84 25.15 10.16
CA SER A 31 -13.26 25.00 11.50
C SER A 31 -11.87 24.36 11.46
N ALA A 32 -11.68 23.30 10.67
CA ALA A 32 -10.39 22.63 10.54
C ALA A 32 -9.34 23.53 9.86
N VAL A 33 -9.76 24.36 8.91
CA VAL A 33 -8.91 25.39 8.28
C VAL A 33 -8.46 26.43 9.31
N GLN A 34 -9.38 26.91 10.15
CA GLN A 34 -9.09 27.86 11.22
C GLN A 34 -8.11 27.28 12.25
N ASP A 35 -8.33 26.03 12.68
CA ASP A 35 -7.44 25.32 13.61
C ASP A 35 -6.04 25.13 13.00
N ALA A 36 -5.97 24.82 11.70
CA ALA A 36 -4.69 24.66 10.98
C ALA A 36 -3.94 25.99 10.86
N LEU A 37 -4.64 27.09 10.57
CA LEU A 37 -4.05 28.43 10.56
C LEU A 37 -3.55 28.83 11.96
N ASP A 38 -4.33 28.61 13.02
CA ASP A 38 -3.89 28.89 14.39
C ASP A 38 -2.65 28.07 14.77
N SER A 39 -2.59 26.81 14.33
CA SER A 39 -1.45 25.91 14.59
C SER A 39 -0.20 26.28 13.80
N ASP A 40 -0.37 26.80 12.58
CA ASP A 40 0.74 27.26 11.74
C ASP A 40 1.45 28.47 12.36
N GLY A 41 0.70 29.39 12.99
CA GLY A 41 1.25 30.47 13.81
C GLY A 41 2.10 31.51 13.07
N SER A 42 2.18 31.46 11.73
CA SER A 42 3.01 32.36 10.91
C SER A 42 2.31 33.68 10.52
N SER A 43 1.22 34.04 11.19
CA SER A 43 0.47 35.28 10.94
C SER A 43 1.39 36.54 10.92
N PRO A 44 1.23 37.46 9.95
CA PRO A 44 0.18 37.50 8.92
C PRO A 44 0.46 36.61 7.70
N TRP A 45 -0.59 35.93 7.20
CA TRP A 45 -0.51 35.09 6.00
C TRP A 45 -0.81 35.85 4.71
N THR A 46 -0.12 35.46 3.65
CA THR A 46 -0.47 35.73 2.27
C THR A 46 -1.62 34.83 1.80
N VAL A 47 -2.30 35.23 0.73
CA VAL A 47 -3.35 34.39 0.09
C VAL A 47 -2.79 33.02 -0.31
N SER A 48 -1.53 32.96 -0.77
CA SER A 48 -0.90 31.70 -1.16
C SER A 48 -0.64 30.77 0.02
N GLU A 49 -0.24 31.31 1.17
CA GLU A 49 -0.02 30.52 2.39
C GLU A 49 -1.34 29.96 2.92
N ILE A 50 -2.40 30.77 2.96
CA ILE A 50 -3.74 30.31 3.34
C ILE A 50 -4.23 29.23 2.37
N GLN A 51 -4.07 29.41 1.06
CA GLN A 51 -4.50 28.41 0.09
C GLN A 51 -3.74 27.09 0.24
N ALA A 52 -2.44 27.14 0.55
CA ALA A 52 -1.64 25.95 0.82
C ALA A 52 -2.16 25.20 2.06
N ILE A 53 -2.48 25.92 3.14
CA ILE A 53 -3.06 25.33 4.36
C ILE A 53 -4.44 24.72 4.08
N VAL A 54 -5.30 25.43 3.34
CA VAL A 54 -6.63 24.91 2.95
C VAL A 54 -6.50 23.63 2.13
N ASN A 55 -5.60 23.58 1.15
CA ASN A 55 -5.35 22.38 0.36
C ASN A 55 -4.89 21.22 1.26
N ALA A 56 -3.95 21.47 2.17
CA ALA A 56 -3.48 20.43 3.10
C ALA A 56 -4.59 19.90 4.02
N VAL A 57 -5.49 20.77 4.49
CA VAL A 57 -6.66 20.36 5.29
C VAL A 57 -7.61 19.50 4.48
N ILE A 58 -7.92 19.88 3.24
CA ILE A 58 -8.80 19.11 2.35
C ILE A 58 -8.19 17.74 2.03
N ASP A 59 -6.89 17.69 1.75
CA ASP A 59 -6.18 16.44 1.49
C ASP A 59 -6.21 15.53 2.73
N GLY A 60 -6.01 16.10 3.92
CA GLY A 60 -6.12 15.37 5.19
C GLY A 60 -7.52 14.79 5.44
N ILE A 61 -8.57 15.57 5.20
CA ILE A 61 -9.96 15.12 5.32
C ILE A 61 -10.26 13.99 4.33
N THR A 62 -9.84 14.16 3.06
CA THR A 62 -10.05 13.16 2.01
C THR A 62 -9.35 11.85 2.33
N LYS A 63 -8.10 11.94 2.81
CA LYS A 63 -7.31 10.79 3.24
C LYS A 63 -7.94 10.04 4.39
N GLN A 64 -8.41 10.76 5.42
CA GLN A 64 -9.04 10.16 6.57
C GLN A 64 -10.37 9.48 6.20
N ALA A 65 -11.20 10.13 5.38
CA ALA A 65 -12.46 9.55 4.90
C ALA A 65 -12.23 8.24 4.12
N ALA A 66 -11.19 8.18 3.29
CA ALA A 66 -10.83 6.98 2.56
C ALA A 66 -10.33 5.85 3.49
N LEU A 67 -9.50 6.17 4.50
CA LEU A 67 -9.09 5.20 5.52
C LEU A 67 -10.29 4.66 6.32
N ASP A 68 -11.25 5.52 6.66
CA ASP A 68 -12.45 5.12 7.38
C ASP A 68 -13.32 4.19 6.53
N LEU A 69 -13.46 4.48 5.22
CA LEU A 69 -14.17 3.61 4.27
C LEU A 69 -13.52 2.22 4.16
N ILE A 70 -12.20 2.14 4.03
CA ILE A 70 -11.47 0.85 3.97
C ILE A 70 -11.68 0.07 5.27
N ASN A 71 -11.59 0.72 6.42
CA ASN A 71 -11.82 0.08 7.72
C ASN A 71 -13.26 -0.41 7.88
N ALA A 72 -14.25 0.39 7.47
CA ALA A 72 -15.65 0.02 7.53
C ALA A 72 -15.97 -1.17 6.60
N ALA A 73 -15.41 -1.17 5.39
CA ALA A 73 -15.55 -2.28 4.44
C ALA A 73 -14.91 -3.56 5.00
N SER A 74 -13.69 -3.47 5.51
CA SER A 74 -12.98 -4.58 6.15
C SER A 74 -13.73 -5.14 7.36
N ALA A 75 -14.35 -4.29 8.19
CA ALA A 75 -15.12 -4.72 9.36
C ALA A 75 -16.43 -5.43 9.00
N SER A 76 -17.05 -5.03 7.88
CA SER A 76 -18.37 -5.50 7.46
C SER A 76 -18.33 -6.62 6.43
N GLY A 77 -17.18 -6.85 5.78
CA GLY A 77 -17.05 -7.70 4.59
C GLY A 77 -17.76 -7.11 3.37
N SER A 78 -18.07 -5.81 3.36
CA SER A 78 -18.78 -5.15 2.27
C SER A 78 -17.92 -4.08 1.61
N TRP A 79 -17.33 -4.44 0.47
CA TRP A 79 -16.44 -3.58 -0.31
C TRP A 79 -17.15 -2.74 -1.37
N THR A 80 -18.46 -2.50 -1.20
CA THR A 80 -19.23 -1.70 -2.17
C THR A 80 -18.69 -0.27 -2.21
N ASN A 81 -18.31 0.20 -3.41
CA ASN A 81 -17.70 1.51 -3.66
C ASN A 81 -16.32 1.71 -3.01
N VAL A 82 -15.62 0.64 -2.62
CA VAL A 82 -14.19 0.70 -2.30
C VAL A 82 -13.44 0.14 -3.50
N ASP A 83 -12.58 0.96 -4.08
CA ASP A 83 -11.81 0.62 -5.27
C ASP A 83 -10.35 1.10 -5.14
N VAL A 84 -9.56 0.88 -6.18
CA VAL A 84 -8.14 1.31 -6.23
C VAL A 84 -7.99 2.81 -5.94
N THR A 85 -8.95 3.65 -6.35
CA THR A 85 -8.90 5.09 -6.09
C THR A 85 -9.14 5.41 -4.62
N THR A 86 -9.94 4.60 -3.93
CA THR A 86 -10.15 4.72 -2.47
C THR A 86 -8.85 4.45 -1.73
N PHE A 87 -8.12 3.39 -2.09
CA PHE A 87 -6.79 3.12 -1.53
C PHE A 87 -5.79 4.26 -1.81
N ALA A 88 -5.74 4.74 -3.05
CA ALA A 88 -4.86 5.85 -3.42
C ALA A 88 -5.19 7.14 -2.65
N ASN A 89 -6.47 7.47 -2.48
CA ASN A 89 -6.93 8.62 -1.68
C ASN A 89 -6.56 8.47 -0.20
N ALA A 90 -6.62 7.25 0.34
CA ALA A 90 -6.12 6.93 1.67
C ALA A 90 -4.59 7.07 1.79
N GLY A 91 -3.87 7.24 0.68
CA GLY A 91 -2.40 7.28 0.63
C GLY A 91 -1.76 5.91 0.65
N ILE A 92 -2.51 4.86 0.32
CA ILE A 92 -2.02 3.49 0.16
C ILE A 92 -1.53 3.31 -1.29
N THR A 93 -0.36 2.73 -1.44
CA THR A 93 0.29 2.47 -2.74
C THR A 93 0.40 0.97 -3.02
N GLY A 94 0.57 0.60 -4.29
CA GLY A 94 0.77 -0.80 -4.68
C GLY A 94 -0.51 -1.63 -4.80
N VAL A 95 -1.69 -0.99 -4.76
CA VAL A 95 -2.96 -1.67 -5.06
C VAL A 95 -3.22 -1.61 -6.57
N THR A 96 -3.44 -2.77 -7.17
CA THR A 96 -3.78 -2.93 -8.60
C THR A 96 -5.26 -3.27 -8.75
N LEU A 97 -5.84 -2.98 -9.92
CA LEU A 97 -7.21 -3.37 -10.22
C LEU A 97 -7.34 -4.88 -10.41
N GLU A 98 -6.32 -5.51 -10.99
CA GLU A 98 -6.27 -6.95 -11.26
C GLU A 98 -6.35 -7.77 -9.98
N ASP A 99 -5.66 -7.33 -8.92
CA ASP A 99 -5.58 -8.03 -7.64
C ASP A 99 -6.48 -7.42 -6.56
N LEU A 100 -7.43 -6.55 -6.94
CA LEU A 100 -8.25 -5.81 -5.98
C LEU A 100 -8.90 -6.74 -4.93
N SER A 101 -9.45 -7.87 -5.38
CA SER A 101 -10.08 -8.88 -4.54
C SER A 101 -9.12 -9.55 -3.55
N SER A 102 -7.83 -9.67 -3.89
CA SER A 102 -6.79 -10.21 -3.00
C SER A 102 -6.56 -9.27 -1.82
N TYR A 103 -6.50 -7.96 -2.05
CA TYR A 103 -6.36 -6.98 -0.96
C TYR A 103 -7.62 -6.90 -0.10
N GLU A 104 -8.81 -6.92 -0.71
CA GLU A 104 -10.09 -6.96 0.00
C GLU A 104 -10.16 -8.17 0.93
N TYR A 105 -9.83 -9.36 0.41
CA TYR A 105 -9.79 -10.60 1.18
C TYR A 105 -8.76 -10.56 2.32
N ALA A 106 -7.54 -10.08 2.05
CA ALA A 106 -6.49 -9.96 3.06
C ALA A 106 -6.86 -8.98 4.18
N LEU A 107 -7.51 -7.86 3.83
CA LEU A 107 -7.99 -6.89 4.81
C LEU A 107 -9.18 -7.46 5.60
N GLU A 108 -10.09 -8.18 4.99
CA GLU A 108 -11.23 -8.80 5.68
C GLU A 108 -10.80 -9.90 6.66
N THR A 109 -9.88 -10.77 6.25
CA THR A 109 -9.45 -11.93 7.03
C THR A 109 -8.24 -11.68 7.93
N GLY A 110 -7.54 -10.56 7.73
CA GLY A 110 -6.35 -10.19 8.48
C GLY A 110 -6.59 -10.04 9.98
N LEU A 111 -5.65 -10.52 10.78
CA LEU A 111 -5.75 -10.55 12.25
C LEU A 111 -5.43 -9.21 12.94
N THR A 112 -4.88 -8.24 12.19
CA THR A 112 -4.58 -6.91 12.74
C THR A 112 -5.86 -6.23 13.19
N PRO A 113 -5.98 -5.81 14.47
CA PRO A 113 -7.21 -5.23 15.02
C PRO A 113 -7.69 -3.99 14.27
N LEU A 114 -9.00 -3.82 14.22
CA LEU A 114 -9.67 -2.64 13.67
C LEU A 114 -9.91 -1.57 14.75
N PRO A 115 -9.98 -0.27 14.37
CA PRO A 115 -9.61 0.27 13.07
C PRO A 115 -8.08 0.24 12.86
N ARG A 116 -7.66 -0.04 11.63
CA ARG A 116 -6.26 -0.07 11.21
C ARG A 116 -5.82 1.31 10.74
N THR A 117 -4.61 1.66 11.14
CA THR A 117 -3.87 2.84 10.66
C THR A 117 -3.44 2.68 9.20
N LEU A 118 -3.07 3.80 8.56
CA LEU A 118 -2.44 3.81 7.23
C LEU A 118 -1.30 2.78 7.13
N SER A 119 -0.36 2.80 8.08
CA SER A 119 0.81 1.92 8.05
C SER A 119 0.43 0.44 8.19
N GLN A 120 -0.62 0.13 8.95
CA GLN A 120 -1.10 -1.24 9.08
C GLN A 120 -1.78 -1.73 7.80
N ILE A 121 -2.57 -0.88 7.14
CA ILE A 121 -3.18 -1.22 5.85
C ILE A 121 -2.10 -1.36 4.77
N GLN A 122 -1.12 -0.44 4.73
CA GLN A 122 0.00 -0.53 3.78
C GLN A 122 0.80 -1.82 3.99
N ALA A 123 1.08 -2.22 5.23
CA ALA A 123 1.77 -3.47 5.50
C ALA A 123 1.01 -4.70 4.99
N ILE A 124 -0.32 -4.72 5.13
CA ILE A 124 -1.17 -5.81 4.60
C ILE A 124 -1.14 -5.80 3.07
N VAL A 125 -1.18 -4.63 2.43
CA VAL A 125 -1.06 -4.50 0.97
C VAL A 125 0.31 -4.98 0.48
N ASP A 126 1.39 -4.61 1.16
CA ASP A 126 2.75 -5.03 0.83
C ASP A 126 2.93 -6.55 0.98
N GLU A 127 2.37 -7.14 2.04
CA GLU A 127 2.37 -8.60 2.25
C GLU A 127 1.54 -9.33 1.18
N THR A 128 0.39 -8.76 0.81
CA THR A 128 -0.47 -9.31 -0.26
C THR A 128 0.25 -9.27 -1.60
N ASN A 129 0.92 -8.16 -1.93
CA ASN A 129 1.76 -8.02 -3.11
C ASN A 129 2.88 -9.07 -3.14
N GLN A 130 3.59 -9.25 -2.03
CA GLN A 130 4.62 -10.29 -1.93
C GLN A 130 4.06 -11.69 -2.17
N ALA A 131 2.87 -11.99 -1.64
CA ALA A 131 2.20 -13.28 -1.84
C ALA A 131 1.78 -13.50 -3.31
N ILE A 132 1.27 -12.46 -3.98
CA ILE A 132 0.92 -12.51 -5.41
C ILE A 132 2.16 -12.81 -6.27
N ILE A 133 3.27 -12.09 -6.01
CA ILE A 133 4.53 -12.30 -6.73
C ILE A 133 5.10 -13.70 -6.47
N LEU A 134 5.00 -14.18 -5.22
CA LEU A 134 5.40 -15.54 -4.88
C LEU A 134 4.57 -16.60 -5.63
N ALA A 135 3.26 -16.39 -5.75
CA ALA A 135 2.38 -17.27 -6.51
C ALA A 135 2.79 -17.32 -8.00
N ALA A 136 3.17 -16.18 -8.60
CA ALA A 136 3.67 -16.15 -9.97
C ALA A 136 4.95 -16.99 -10.17
N ILE A 137 5.86 -17.02 -9.19
CA ILE A 137 7.04 -17.90 -9.22
C ILE A 137 6.59 -19.37 -9.19
N TYR A 138 5.64 -19.73 -8.33
CA TYR A 138 5.12 -21.10 -8.28
C TYR A 138 4.36 -21.52 -9.55
N ASP A 139 3.63 -20.59 -10.18
CA ASP A 139 3.00 -20.82 -11.47
C ASP A 139 4.02 -21.07 -12.58
N TYR A 140 5.19 -20.43 -12.54
CA TYR A 140 6.28 -20.76 -13.46
C TYR A 140 6.81 -22.18 -13.24
N LEU A 141 7.00 -22.58 -11.98
CA LEU A 141 7.54 -23.91 -11.63
C LEU A 141 6.56 -25.05 -11.94
N ASN A 142 5.26 -24.77 -11.96
CA ASN A 142 4.24 -25.75 -12.27
C ASN A 142 4.15 -26.02 -13.79
N PRO A 143 4.50 -27.22 -14.28
CA PRO A 143 4.50 -27.52 -15.72
C PRO A 143 3.08 -27.57 -16.35
N PHE A 144 2.04 -27.43 -15.53
CA PHE A 144 0.64 -27.37 -15.96
C PHE A 144 0.06 -25.95 -15.90
N SER A 145 0.83 -24.97 -15.43
CA SER A 145 0.48 -23.54 -15.43
C SER A 145 1.18 -22.84 -16.60
N GLU A 146 0.71 -21.64 -16.98
CA GLU A 146 1.33 -20.79 -18.01
C GLU A 146 2.17 -19.66 -17.39
N GLY A 147 2.81 -19.93 -16.24
CA GLY A 147 3.60 -18.94 -15.54
C GLY A 147 4.78 -18.44 -16.37
N SER A 148 4.99 -17.12 -16.36
CA SER A 148 6.10 -16.48 -17.06
C SER A 148 7.42 -16.67 -16.30
N THR A 149 8.54 -16.81 -17.02
CA THR A 149 9.87 -16.92 -16.42
C THR A 149 10.18 -15.72 -15.52
N PRO A 150 10.40 -15.92 -14.20
CA PRO A 150 10.77 -14.86 -13.27
C PRO A 150 12.14 -14.25 -13.60
N ASN A 151 12.27 -12.94 -13.43
CA ASN A 151 13.55 -12.24 -13.43
C ASN A 151 13.99 -11.90 -11.99
N GLU A 152 15.17 -11.30 -11.84
CA GLU A 152 15.72 -10.89 -10.54
C GLU A 152 14.82 -9.91 -9.77
N GLU A 153 14.06 -9.05 -10.46
CA GLU A 153 13.12 -8.12 -9.85
C GLU A 153 11.92 -8.85 -9.23
N VAL A 154 11.37 -9.86 -9.91
CA VAL A 154 10.31 -10.73 -9.39
C VAL A 154 10.77 -11.42 -8.10
N PHE A 155 12.00 -11.95 -8.06
CA PHE A 155 12.54 -12.54 -6.83
C PHE A 155 12.69 -11.49 -5.71
N ALA A 156 13.23 -10.31 -6.03
CA ALA A 156 13.38 -9.23 -5.04
C ALA A 156 12.03 -8.78 -4.46
N LEU A 157 10.99 -8.63 -5.29
CA LEU A 157 9.63 -8.27 -4.87
C LEU A 157 8.95 -9.39 -4.07
N ALA A 158 9.23 -10.67 -4.38
CA ALA A 158 8.87 -11.80 -3.53
C ALA A 158 9.62 -11.81 -2.17
N GLY A 159 10.57 -10.89 -1.99
CA GLY A 159 11.44 -10.82 -0.82
C GLY A 159 12.43 -11.96 -0.74
N ILE A 160 12.76 -12.59 -1.87
CA ILE A 160 13.83 -13.56 -2.03
C ILE A 160 15.12 -12.79 -2.30
N THR A 161 16.19 -13.13 -1.57
CA THR A 161 17.47 -12.44 -1.65
C THR A 161 18.53 -13.32 -2.31
N GLY A 162 19.56 -12.70 -2.90
CA GLY A 162 20.69 -13.43 -3.48
C GLY A 162 20.53 -13.84 -4.94
N VAL A 163 19.38 -13.55 -5.56
CA VAL A 163 19.19 -13.72 -7.01
C VAL A 163 19.69 -12.48 -7.75
N THR A 164 20.52 -12.70 -8.76
CA THR A 164 21.16 -11.68 -9.60
C THR A 164 21.14 -12.15 -11.06
N ALA A 165 21.35 -11.22 -12.00
CA ALA A 165 21.43 -11.59 -13.41
C ALA A 165 22.50 -12.66 -13.71
N SER A 166 23.59 -12.73 -12.92
CA SER A 166 24.66 -13.71 -13.12
C SER A 166 24.32 -15.14 -12.68
N ASN A 167 23.44 -15.31 -11.69
CA ASN A 167 23.07 -16.63 -11.16
C ASN A 167 21.61 -17.02 -11.46
N LEU A 168 20.82 -16.14 -12.10
CA LEU A 168 19.40 -16.35 -12.38
C LEU A 168 19.13 -17.67 -13.10
N SER A 169 19.88 -18.01 -14.14
CA SER A 169 19.67 -19.26 -14.90
C SER A 169 19.88 -20.51 -14.04
N GLU A 170 20.83 -20.48 -13.12
CA GLU A 170 21.12 -21.62 -12.26
C GLU A 170 20.11 -21.73 -11.13
N VAL A 171 19.71 -20.59 -10.55
CA VAL A 171 18.62 -20.51 -9.58
C VAL A 171 17.34 -21.08 -10.18
N LEU A 172 16.94 -20.67 -11.39
CA LEU A 172 15.75 -21.18 -12.06
C LEU A 172 15.83 -22.70 -12.27
N SER A 173 16.96 -23.20 -12.75
CA SER A 173 17.16 -24.65 -12.96
C SER A 173 17.11 -25.45 -11.65
N ALA A 174 17.68 -24.91 -10.58
CA ALA A 174 17.63 -25.52 -9.26
C ALA A 174 16.21 -25.53 -8.68
N LEU A 175 15.47 -24.43 -8.81
CA LEU A 175 14.08 -24.32 -8.37
C LEU A 175 13.17 -25.31 -9.11
N GLU A 176 13.31 -25.41 -10.44
CA GLU A 176 12.57 -26.40 -11.23
C GLU A 176 12.85 -27.83 -10.75
N SER A 177 14.12 -28.16 -10.54
CA SER A 177 14.53 -29.48 -10.08
C SER A 177 13.96 -29.80 -8.69
N ALA A 178 14.11 -28.87 -7.75
CA ALA A 178 13.60 -29.00 -6.38
C ALA A 178 12.08 -29.13 -6.34
N TYR A 179 11.37 -28.33 -7.15
CA TYR A 179 9.91 -28.39 -7.25
C TYR A 179 9.42 -29.73 -7.80
N GLN A 180 10.06 -30.26 -8.87
CA GLN A 180 9.71 -31.57 -9.40
C GLN A 180 10.03 -32.71 -8.43
N GLU A 181 11.15 -32.64 -7.71
CA GLU A 181 11.49 -33.63 -6.68
C GLU A 181 10.45 -33.65 -5.55
N ALA A 182 10.09 -32.48 -5.03
CA ALA A 182 9.09 -32.34 -3.97
C ALA A 182 7.72 -32.87 -4.42
N LYS A 183 7.31 -32.57 -5.65
CA LYS A 183 6.03 -33.03 -6.23
C LYS A 183 5.98 -34.55 -6.42
N ASN A 184 7.10 -35.16 -6.80
CA ASN A 184 7.19 -36.60 -7.06
C ASN A 184 7.43 -37.43 -5.80
N ASN A 185 7.69 -36.80 -4.66
CA ASN A 185 7.88 -37.48 -3.38
C ASN A 185 6.56 -37.54 -2.59
N PRO A 186 5.84 -38.69 -2.57
CA PRO A 186 4.54 -38.81 -1.89
C PRO A 186 4.62 -38.68 -0.35
N PHE A 187 5.83 -38.71 0.20
CA PHE A 187 6.10 -38.55 1.64
C PHE A 187 6.93 -37.30 1.97
N GLY A 188 7.26 -36.49 0.96
CA GLY A 188 8.05 -35.27 1.10
C GLY A 188 7.18 -34.08 1.51
N THR A 189 7.83 -33.05 2.06
CA THR A 189 7.16 -31.75 2.25
C THR A 189 7.13 -31.05 0.89
N PRO A 190 5.94 -30.62 0.40
CA PRO A 190 5.86 -29.86 -0.84
C PRO A 190 6.59 -28.53 -0.71
N MET A 191 7.35 -28.16 -1.73
CA MET A 191 7.87 -26.82 -1.91
C MET A 191 6.68 -25.86 -2.14
N SER A 192 6.36 -25.04 -1.15
CA SER A 192 5.11 -24.25 -1.14
C SER A 192 5.21 -22.90 -0.42
N THR A 193 6.33 -22.62 0.23
CA THR A 193 6.55 -21.40 1.01
C THR A 193 7.62 -20.52 0.37
N LYS A 194 7.66 -19.25 0.78
CA LYS A 194 8.77 -18.36 0.45
C LYS A 194 10.12 -18.93 0.93
N GLN A 195 10.14 -19.55 2.10
CA GLN A 195 11.36 -20.11 2.67
C GLN A 195 11.89 -21.26 1.82
N ASP A 196 11.02 -22.12 1.27
CA ASP A 196 11.49 -23.20 0.40
C ASP A 196 12.21 -22.67 -0.85
N ILE A 197 11.74 -21.54 -1.41
CA ILE A 197 12.44 -20.86 -2.52
C ILE A 197 13.77 -20.28 -2.04
N GLN A 198 13.81 -19.62 -0.89
CA GLN A 198 15.05 -19.05 -0.34
C GLN A 198 16.09 -20.13 -0.04
N ASP A 199 15.68 -21.28 0.50
CA ASP A 199 16.58 -22.40 0.81
C ASP A 199 17.25 -22.95 -0.45
N VAL A 200 16.51 -23.04 -1.56
CA VAL A 200 17.09 -23.45 -2.86
C VAL A 200 18.06 -22.39 -3.38
N VAL A 201 17.72 -21.10 -3.27
CA VAL A 201 18.63 -20.01 -3.66
C VAL A 201 19.92 -20.04 -2.84
N ASP A 202 19.81 -20.21 -1.52
CA ASP A 202 20.96 -20.28 -0.61
C ASP A 202 21.84 -21.50 -0.90
N LEU A 203 21.23 -22.63 -1.28
CA LEU A 203 21.96 -23.81 -1.73
C LEU A 203 22.77 -23.53 -3.01
N VAL A 204 22.17 -22.86 -4.01
CA VAL A 204 22.89 -22.44 -5.22
C VAL A 204 24.07 -21.53 -4.86
N LEU A 205 23.87 -20.55 -3.98
CA LEU A 205 24.93 -19.64 -3.54
C LEU A 205 26.06 -20.35 -2.77
N GLY A 206 25.74 -21.37 -1.99
CA GLY A 206 26.72 -22.19 -1.28
C GLY A 206 27.71 -22.90 -2.20
N TYR A 207 27.31 -23.24 -3.42
CA TYR A 207 28.20 -23.83 -4.44
C TYR A 207 29.20 -22.83 -5.04
N TYR A 208 29.04 -21.52 -4.81
CA TYR A 208 29.95 -20.47 -5.30
C TYR A 208 31.01 -20.03 -4.27
N THR A 209 30.95 -20.56 -3.04
CA THR A 209 31.84 -20.17 -1.95
C THR A 209 33.04 -21.11 -1.72
N ASP A 210 33.23 -22.12 -2.58
CA ASP A 210 34.37 -23.05 -2.58
C ASP A 210 35.26 -22.88 -3.83
#